data_AF-A0A2V3JFJ2-F1
#
_entry.id   AF-A0A2V3JFJ2-F1
#
_cell.length_a   1.000
_cell.length_b   1.000
_cell.length_c   1.000
_cell.angle_alpha   90.00
_cell.angle_beta   90.00
_cell.angle_gamma   90.00
#
_symmetry.space_group_name_H-M   'P 1'
#
loop_
_entity.id
_entity.type
_entity.pdbx_description
1 polymer ?
#
loop_
_entity_poly.entity_id
_entity_poly.type
_entity_poly.pdbx_seq_one_letter_code
_entity_poly.pdbx_strand_id
1 'polypeptide(L)' 'MNAAIQININTTPFILDELDHMVDEKIFPSKNDAINEAFHLLIRKYRLSKIEKKIDSVRMDTENFRSVAEAVLSSREEED' A
#
# COMPACT_ATOMS: atom_id res chain seq x y z
N MET A 1 19.40 17.37 18.21
CA MET A 1 19.75 17.72 16.81
C MET A 1 19.00 16.75 15.91
N ASN A 2 18.08 17.23 15.07
CA ASN A 2 17.50 16.39 14.02
C ASN A 2 18.61 16.17 12.98
N ALA A 3 19.15 14.96 12.92
CA ALA A 3 20.15 14.62 11.91
C ALA A 3 19.46 14.50 10.55
N ALA A 4 19.81 15.39 9.61
CA ALA A 4 19.42 15.22 8.23
C ALA A 4 20.11 13.96 7.69
N ILE A 5 19.32 13.02 7.16
CA ILE A 5 19.83 11.80 6.53
C ILE A 5 19.98 12.08 5.04
N GLN A 6 21.19 11.90 4.52
CA GLN A 6 21.48 12.04 3.09
C GLN A 6 21.43 10.68 2.41
N ILE A 7 20.74 10.62 1.26
CA ILE A 7 20.65 9.42 0.42
C ILE A 7 21.17 9.79 -0.97
N ASN A 8 22.08 8.99 -1.51
CA ASN A 8 22.52 9.11 -2.91
C ASN A 8 21.76 8.10 -3.77
N ILE A 9 21.20 8.57 -4.89
CA ILE A 9 20.34 7.78 -5.77
C ILE A 9 20.94 7.81 -7.18
N ASN A 10 21.17 6.63 -7.75
CA ASN A 10 21.44 6.50 -9.18
C ASN A 10 20.12 6.52 -9.93
N THR A 11 19.98 7.40 -10.91
CA THR A 11 18.75 7.58 -11.69
C THR A 11 19.07 7.82 -13.16
N THR A 12 18.03 7.98 -13.97
CA THR A 12 18.15 8.31 -15.40
C THR A 12 18.02 9.82 -15.63
N PRO A 13 18.58 10.36 -16.71
CA PRO A 13 18.42 11.78 -17.07
C PRO A 13 16.96 12.20 -17.17
N PHE A 14 16.13 11.34 -17.78
CA PHE A 14 14.69 11.55 -17.90
C PHE A 14 14.01 11.85 -16.55
N ILE A 15 14.32 11.08 -15.51
CA ILE A 15 13.72 11.30 -14.19
C ILE A 15 14.20 12.62 -13.57
N LEU A 16 15.45 13.01 -13.81
CA LEU A 16 15.95 14.29 -13.33
C LEU A 16 15.23 15.45 -14.02
N ASP A 17 15.03 15.35 -15.34
CA ASP A 17 14.33 16.36 -16.14
C ASP A 17 12.86 16.52 -15.69
N GLU A 18 12.17 15.41 -15.41
CA GLU A 18 10.81 15.43 -14.86
C GLU A 18 10.75 16.10 -13.48
N LEU A 19 11.73 15.81 -12.61
CA LEU A 19 11.82 16.46 -11.30
C LEU A 19 12.11 17.95 -11.41
N ASP A 20 12.94 18.36 -12.37
CA ASP A 20 13.18 19.77 -12.70
C ASP A 20 11.88 20.44 -13.15
N HIS A 21 11.17 19.85 -14.11
CA HIS A 21 9.90 20.37 -14.61
C HIS A 21 8.85 20.55 -13.50
N MET A 22 8.73 19.57 -12.60
CA MET A 22 7.81 19.66 -11.45
C MET A 22 8.13 20.81 -10.49
N VAL A 23 9.40 21.13 -10.32
CA VAL A 23 9.83 22.27 -9.48
C VAL A 23 9.60 23.58 -10.21
N ASP A 24 9.91 23.65 -11.51
CA ASP A 24 9.69 24.83 -12.34
C ASP A 24 8.21 25.21 -12.44
N GLU A 25 7.32 24.21 -12.54
CA GLU A 25 5.87 24.39 -12.48
C GLU A 25 5.33 24.69 -11.08
N LYS A 26 6.21 24.74 -10.06
CA LYS A 26 5.87 24.96 -8.65
C LYS A 26 4.90 23.93 -8.07
N ILE A 27 4.87 22.72 -8.65
CA ILE A 27 4.14 21.58 -8.08
C ILE A 27 4.81 21.17 -6.77
N PHE A 28 6.15 21.17 -6.74
CA PHE A 28 6.94 20.93 -5.55
C PHE A 28 7.91 22.09 -5.27
N PRO A 29 8.18 22.39 -3.98
CA PRO A 29 9.16 23.43 -3.62
C PRO A 29 10.60 23.07 -4.01
N SER A 30 10.93 21.78 -4.05
CA SER A 30 12.25 21.28 -4.43
C SER A 30 12.19 19.83 -4.93
N LYS A 31 13.27 19.39 -5.61
CA LYS A 31 13.44 17.99 -6.01
C LYS A 31 13.41 17.04 -4.82
N ASN A 32 13.97 17.47 -3.68
CA ASN A 32 13.99 16.67 -2.46
C ASN A 32 12.57 16.44 -1.93
N ASP A 33 11.70 17.45 -1.99
CA ASP A 33 10.30 17.32 -1.58
C ASP A 33 9.54 16.36 -2.51
N ALA A 34 9.74 16.49 -3.82
CA ALA A 34 9.15 15.58 -4.81
C ALA A 34 9.59 14.12 -4.63
N ILE A 35 10.89 13.89 -4.39
CA ILE A 35 11.43 12.55 -4.15
C ILE A 35 10.88 11.95 -2.83
N ASN A 36 10.81 12.74 -1.77
CA ASN A 36 10.25 12.27 -0.49
C ASN A 36 8.78 11.90 -0.61
N GLU A 37 7.99 12.71 -1.32
CA GLU A 37 6.59 12.38 -1.58
C GLU A 37 6.46 11.11 -2.43
N ALA A 38 7.29 10.94 -3.46
CA ALA A 38 7.32 9.71 -4.25
C ALA A 38 7.62 8.46 -3.38
N PHE A 39 8.58 8.55 -2.45
CA PHE A 39 8.84 7.47 -1.50
C PHE A 39 7.68 7.21 -0.55
N HIS A 40 7.03 8.25 -0.03
CA HIS A 40 5.82 8.10 0.79
C HIS A 40 4.71 7.36 0.06
N LEU A 41 4.44 7.76 -1.19
CA LEU A 41 3.44 7.11 -2.05
C LEU A 41 3.79 5.67 -2.34
N LEU A 42 5.06 5.37 -2.64
CA LEU A 42 5.53 4.01 -2.88
C LEU A 42 5.36 3.12 -1.65
N ILE A 43 5.79 3.59 -0.48
CA ILE A 43 5.64 2.86 0.79
C ILE A 43 4.16 2.59 1.08
N ARG A 44 3.30 3.60 0.88
CA ARG A 44 1.85 3.47 1.08
C ARG A 44 1.24 2.44 0.13
N LYS A 45 1.60 2.48 -1.15
CA LYS A 45 1.15 1.51 -2.16
C LYS A 45 1.51 0.08 -1.75
N TYR A 46 2.75 -0.16 -1.31
CA TYR A 46 3.16 -1.49 -0.86
C TYR A 46 2.41 -1.94 0.40
N ARG A 47 2.17 -1.05 1.36
CA ARG A 47 1.36 -1.38 2.55
C ARG A 47 -0.07 -1.74 2.17
N LEU A 48 -0.71 -0.98 1.28
CA LEU A 48 -2.06 -1.27 0.78
C LEU A 48 -2.11 -2.62 0.06
N SER A 49 -1.16 -2.89 -0.84
CA SER A 49 -1.12 -4.18 -1.55
C SER A 49 -0.97 -5.39 -0.63
N LYS A 50 -0.32 -5.24 0.53
CA LYS A 50 -0.24 -6.30 1.55
C LYS A 50 -1.57 -6.51 2.26
N ILE A 51 -2.31 -5.42 2.51
CA ILE A 51 -3.64 -5.49 3.10
C ILE A 51 -4.62 -6.15 2.13
N GLU A 52 -4.62 -5.75 0.86
CA GLU A 52 -5.45 -6.36 -0.19
C GLU A 52 -5.22 -7.88 -0.26
N LYS A 53 -3.95 -8.31 -0.35
CA LYS A 53 -3.61 -9.74 -0.32
C LYS A 53 -4.12 -10.47 0.92
N LYS A 54 -4.13 -9.79 2.08
CA LYS A 54 -4.63 -10.36 3.34
C LYS A 54 -6.15 -10.43 3.36
N ILE A 55 -6.84 -9.45 2.79
CA ILE A 55 -8.29 -9.48 2.63
C ILE A 55 -8.67 -10.64 1.70
N ASP A 56 -7.97 -10.77 0.58
CA ASP A 56 -8.22 -11.85 -0.38
C ASP A 56 -7.95 -13.23 0.23
N SER A 57 -6.87 -13.38 1.02
CA SER A 57 -6.60 -14.64 1.72
C SER A 57 -7.70 -14.97 2.72
N VAL A 58 -8.16 -14.00 3.51
CA VAL A 58 -9.28 -14.20 4.45
C VAL A 58 -10.57 -14.56 3.70
N ARG A 59 -10.87 -13.93 2.56
CA ARG A 59 -12.03 -14.29 1.73
C ARG A 59 -11.93 -15.73 1.24
N MET A 60 -10.81 -16.13 0.63
CA MET A 60 -10.61 -17.50 0.16
C MET A 60 -10.70 -18.53 1.30
N ASP A 61 -10.13 -18.22 2.46
CA ASP A 61 -10.21 -19.10 3.63
C ASP A 61 -11.65 -19.19 4.15
N THR A 62 -12.42 -18.09 4.08
CA THR A 62 -13.81 -18.02 4.60
C THR A 62 -14.89 -18.49 3.63
N GLU A 63 -14.60 -18.62 2.34
CA GLU A 63 -15.56 -19.08 1.32
C GLU A 63 -16.03 -20.54 1.55
N ASN A 64 -15.23 -21.36 2.25
CA ASN A 64 -15.58 -22.73 2.59
C ASN A 64 -16.18 -22.90 3.99
N PHE A 65 -16.35 -21.81 4.76
CA PHE A 65 -16.99 -21.90 6.07
C PHE A 65 -18.51 -21.96 5.89
N ARG A 66 -19.15 -22.92 6.58
CA ARG A 66 -20.61 -22.93 6.72
C ARG A 66 -21.06 -21.56 7.20
N SER A 67 -22.14 -21.05 6.60
CA SER A 67 -22.74 -19.82 7.11
C SER A 67 -23.18 -20.04 8.57
N VAL A 68 -23.17 -18.98 9.38
CA VAL A 68 -23.63 -19.08 10.79
C VAL A 68 -25.04 -19.68 10.87
N ALA A 69 -25.91 -19.37 9.90
CA ALA A 69 -27.24 -19.94 9.79
C ALA A 69 -27.21 -21.47 9.53
N GLU A 70 -26.34 -21.92 8.63
CA GLU A 70 -26.18 -23.34 8.29
C GLU A 70 -25.54 -24.14 9.43
N ALA A 71 -24.59 -23.55 10.16
CA ALA A 71 -24.02 -24.14 11.37
C ALA A 71 -25.10 -24.33 12.46
N VAL A 72 -25.93 -23.31 12.70
CA VAL A 72 -27.03 -23.37 13.68
C VAL A 72 -28.10 -24.38 13.28
N LEU A 73 -28.43 -24.48 11.99
CA LEU A 73 -29.37 -25.49 11.49
C LEU A 73 -28.80 -26.91 11.65
N SER A 74 -27.54 -27.14 11.29
CA SER A 74 -26.91 -28.46 11.44
C SER A 74 -26.77 -28.92 12.89
N SER A 75 -26.50 -28.01 13.83
CA SER A 75 -26.43 -28.36 15.25
C SER A 75 -27.78 -28.72 15.85
N ARG A 76 -28.89 -28.29 15.24
CA ARG A 76 -30.24 -28.69 15.68
C ARG A 76 -30.66 -30.04 15.10
N GLU A 77 -30.23 -30.38 13.90
CA GLU A 77 -30.50 -31.69 13.29
C GLU A 77 -29.71 -32.84 13.94
N GLU A 78 -28.63 -32.55 14.66
CA GLU A 78 -27.85 -33.54 15.44
C GLU A 78 -28.36 -33.74 16.88
N GLU A 79 -29.30 -32.91 17.35
CA GLU A 79 -29.90 -32.99 18.70
C GLU A 79 -31.26 -33.72 18.75
N ASP A 80 -31.85 -34.06 17.60
CA ASP A 80 -33.07 -34.89 17.44
C ASP A 80 -32.72 -36.34 17.03
#